data_AF-A0A7V8WAJ9-F1
#
_entry.id   AF-A0A7V8WAJ9-F1
#
_cell.length_a   1.000
_cell.length_b   1.000
_cell.length_c   1.000
_cell.angle_alpha   90.00
_cell.angle_beta   90.00
_cell.angle_gamma   90.00
#
_symmetry.space_group_name_H-M   'P 1'
#
loop_
_entity.id
_entity.type
_entity.pdbx_description
1 polymer ?
#
loop_
_entity_poly.entity_id
_entity_poly.type
_entity_poly.pdbx_seq_one_letter_code
_entity_poly.pdbx_strand_id
1 'polypeptide(L)'
;MSSIAVVGGIGPLEIGIVLLIVLIIFGPKRIPELGRSLGSGMRGFKESVTGKDKGDDEPERLEQPNTVEASASEDQRDGDPAAAGRGGTAGDTRS
;
A
#
# COMPACT_ATOMS: atom_id res chain seq x y z
N MET A 1 8.78 47.68 13.58
CA MET A 1 7.34 47.34 13.74
C MET A 1 6.80 47.09 12.34
N SER A 2 6.99 45.86 11.87
CA SER A 2 6.70 45.48 10.49
C SER A 2 5.19 45.47 10.28
N SER A 3 4.72 46.32 9.37
CA SER A 3 3.32 46.36 8.95
C SER A 3 3.01 45.10 8.15
N ILE A 4 2.19 44.24 8.74
CA ILE A 4 1.60 43.08 8.07
C ILE A 4 0.52 43.61 7.12
N ALA A 5 0.71 43.32 5.84
CA ALA A 5 -0.17 43.68 4.75
C ALA A 5 -1.52 42.95 4.87
N VAL A 6 -2.48 43.57 5.57
CA VAL A 6 -3.90 43.19 5.64
C VAL A 6 -4.69 44.06 4.68
N VAL A 7 -4.41 43.97 3.37
CA VAL A 7 -5.30 44.54 2.34
C VAL A 7 -5.21 43.67 1.10
N GLY A 8 -6.15 42.74 0.92
CA GLY A 8 -6.46 42.20 -0.42
C GLY A 8 -6.71 40.70 -0.55
N GLY A 9 -6.44 39.88 0.45
CA GLY A 9 -6.74 38.46 0.34
C GLY A 9 -6.53 37.75 1.65
N ILE A 10 -7.47 36.88 2.01
CA ILE A 10 -7.23 35.86 3.01
C ILE A 10 -6.02 35.06 2.52
N GLY A 11 -4.85 35.41 3.03
CA GLY A 11 -3.60 34.80 2.61
C GLY A 11 -3.52 33.36 3.12
N PRO A 12 -2.67 32.51 2.51
CA PRO A 12 -2.38 31.18 3.03
C PRO A 12 -2.00 31.19 4.52
N LEU A 13 -1.43 32.30 5.00
CA LEU A 13 -1.06 32.51 6.40
C LEU A 13 -2.30 32.59 7.32
N GLU A 14 -3.32 33.34 6.94
CA GLU A 14 -4.58 33.48 7.72
C GLU A 14 -5.30 32.13 7.81
N ILE A 15 -5.41 31.42 6.68
CA ILE A 15 -5.97 30.06 6.61
C ILE A 15 -5.15 29.12 7.50
N GLY A 16 -3.82 29.24 7.49
CA GLY A 16 -2.94 28.46 8.35
C GLY A 16 -3.20 28.68 9.84
N ILE A 17 -3.45 29.92 10.27
CA ILE A 17 -3.78 30.25 11.68
C ILE A 17 -5.12 29.62 12.08
N VAL A 18 -6.15 29.73 11.23
CA VAL A 18 -7.46 29.11 11.50
C VAL A 18 -7.33 27.58 11.56
N LEU A 19 -6.59 26.99 10.62
CA LEU A 19 -6.33 25.56 10.59
C LEU A 19 -5.61 25.08 11.85
N LEU A 20 -4.66 25.87 12.38
CA LEU A 20 -3.95 25.57 13.62
C LEU A 20 -4.89 25.51 14.83
N ILE A 21 -5.81 26.47 14.95
CA ILE A 21 -6.81 26.48 16.04
C ILE A 21 -7.72 25.26 15.96
N VAL A 22 -8.21 24.93 14.75
CA VAL A 22 -9.01 23.72 14.51
C VAL A 22 -8.21 22.46 14.86
N LEU A 23 -6.93 22.41 14.50
CA LEU A 23 -6.04 21.28 14.85
C LEU A 23 -5.84 21.12 16.36
N ILE A 24 -5.86 22.19 17.14
CA ILE A 24 -5.78 22.09 18.60
C ILE A 24 -7.06 21.47 19.17
N ILE A 25 -8.23 21.87 18.65
CA ILE A 25 -9.53 21.36 19.13
C ILE A 25 -9.78 19.92 18.69
N PHE A 26 -9.58 19.64 17.40
CA PHE A 26 -9.88 18.34 16.79
C PHE A 26 -8.68 17.38 16.81
N GLY A 27 -7.45 17.89 16.91
CA GLY A 27 -6.22 17.12 16.82
C GLY A 27 -5.71 16.94 15.39
N PRO A 28 -4.38 16.90 15.16
CA PRO A 28 -3.78 16.74 13.83
C PRO A 28 -4.06 15.37 13.18
N LYS A 29 -4.49 14.37 13.96
CA LYS A 29 -4.84 13.04 13.47
C LYS A 29 -6.24 12.98 12.83
N ARG A 30 -7.17 13.86 13.20
CA ARG A 30 -8.57 13.78 12.74
C ARG A 30 -8.76 14.34 11.33
N ILE A 31 -8.03 15.38 10.94
CA ILE A 31 -8.08 15.95 9.59
C ILE A 31 -7.70 14.94 8.50
N PRO A 32 -6.56 14.20 8.57
CA PRO A 32 -6.22 13.21 7.55
C PRO A 32 -7.14 11.99 7.58
N GLU A 33 -7.69 11.62 8.74
CA GLU A 33 -8.66 10.54 8.88
C GLU A 33 -9.98 10.88 8.15
N LEU A 34 -10.51 12.08 8.37
CA LEU A 34 -11.69 12.61 7.68
C LEU A 34 -11.42 12.87 6.19
N GLY A 35 -10.22 13.35 5.84
CA GLY A 35 -9.81 13.56 4.46
C GLY A 35 -9.72 12.26 3.66
N ARG A 36 -9.26 11.16 4.28
CA ARG A 36 -9.24 9.83 3.66
C ARG A 36 -10.64 9.29 3.39
N SER A 37 -11.56 9.38 4.36
CA SER A 37 -12.93 8.89 4.17
C SER A 37 -13.69 9.72 3.12
N LEU A 38 -13.57 11.05 3.19
CA LEU A 38 -14.14 11.97 2.21
C LEU A 38 -13.52 11.77 0.82
N GLY A 39 -12.19 11.58 0.76
CA GLY A 39 -11.45 11.39 -0.49
C GLY A 39 -11.84 10.10 -1.22
N SER A 40 -11.98 8.99 -0.49
CA SER A 40 -12.45 7.72 -1.07
C SER A 40 -13.89 7.85 -1.62
N GLY A 41 -14.78 8.52 -0.88
CA GLY A 41 -16.14 8.79 -1.35
C GLY A 41 -16.18 9.70 -2.57
N MET A 42 -15.38 10.78 -2.56
CA MET A 42 -15.26 11.71 -3.70
C MET A 42 -14.65 11.04 -4.93
N ARG A 43 -13.71 10.10 -4.75
CA ARG A 43 -13.09 9.34 -5.84
C ARG A 43 -14.13 8.46 -6.53
N GLY A 44 -14.93 7.72 -5.77
CA GLY A 44 -16.03 6.91 -6.29
C GLY A 44 -17.14 7.78 -6.93
N PHE A 45 -17.51 8.89 -6.30
CA PHE A 45 -18.49 9.83 -6.87
C PHE A 45 -18.01 10.40 -8.20
N LYS A 46 -16.75 10.86 -8.27
CA LYS A 46 -16.14 11.35 -9.51
C LYS A 46 -16.11 10.27 -10.59
N GLU A 47 -15.84 9.03 -10.22
CA GLU A 47 -15.79 7.87 -11.13
C GLU A 47 -17.17 7.56 -11.75
N SER A 48 -18.21 7.54 -10.93
CA SER A 48 -19.60 7.37 -11.38
C SER A 48 -20.09 8.54 -12.23
N VAL A 49 -19.72 9.78 -11.88
CA VAL A 49 -20.11 10.99 -12.63
C VAL A 49 -19.34 11.11 -13.95
N THR A 50 -18.07 10.71 -13.97
CA THR A 50 -17.22 10.80 -15.18
C THR A 50 -17.34 9.58 -16.10
N GLY A 51 -18.08 8.54 -15.71
CA GLY A 51 -18.30 7.33 -16.50
C GLY A 51 -17.03 6.52 -16.82
N LYS A 52 -15.93 6.73 -16.09
CA LYS A 52 -14.72 5.91 -16.22
C LYS A 52 -14.87 4.69 -15.32
N ASP A 53 -15.50 3.64 -15.83
CA ASP A 53 -15.39 2.30 -15.26
C ASP A 53 -13.89 1.94 -15.29
N LYS A 54 -13.23 1.84 -14.12
CA LYS A 54 -11.86 1.29 -14.05
C LYS A 54 -11.92 -0.21 -14.32
N GLY A 55 -11.81 -0.55 -15.59
CA GLY A 55 -11.48 -1.91 -16.06
C GLY A 55 -9.99 -2.21 -16.09
N ASP A 56 -9.11 -1.24 -15.85
CA ASP A 56 -7.66 -1.41 -15.98
C ASP A 56 -6.93 -0.82 -14.77
N ASP A 57 -6.68 -1.64 -13.75
CA ASP A 57 -5.58 -1.48 -12.79
C ASP A 57 -5.44 -2.82 -12.07
N GLU A 58 -4.73 -3.74 -12.73
CA GLU A 58 -4.13 -4.91 -12.10
C GLU A 58 -3.39 -4.49 -10.81
N PRO A 59 -3.34 -5.33 -9.76
CA PRO A 59 -2.62 -4.99 -8.55
C PRO A 59 -1.13 -4.86 -8.90
N GLU A 60 -0.60 -3.63 -8.90
CA GLU A 60 0.82 -3.40 -8.73
C GLU A 60 1.23 -4.03 -7.40
N ARG A 61 1.74 -5.25 -7.53
CA ARG A 61 2.62 -5.94 -6.61
C ARG A 61 3.73 -4.97 -6.25
N LEU A 62 3.53 -4.24 -5.15
CA LEU A 62 4.57 -3.46 -4.50
C LEU A 62 5.64 -4.43 -4.01
N GLU A 63 6.61 -4.69 -4.88
CA GLU A 63 7.94 -5.08 -4.47
C GLU A 63 8.48 -3.98 -3.56
N GLN A 64 8.68 -4.30 -2.28
CA GLN A 64 9.66 -3.59 -1.48
C GLN A 64 10.67 -4.58 -0.92
N PRO A 65 11.96 -4.20 -0.94
CA PRO A 65 13.10 -5.10 -0.92
C PRO A 65 13.70 -5.18 0.50
N ASN A 66 14.54 -6.20 0.73
CA ASN A 66 15.45 -6.34 1.87
C ASN A 66 14.87 -6.43 3.29
N THR A 67 14.81 -7.66 3.82
CA THR A 67 15.49 -8.02 5.10
C THR A 67 15.65 -9.53 5.18
N VAL A 68 16.50 -10.12 4.33
CA VAL A 68 17.02 -11.48 4.55
C VAL A 68 18.51 -11.53 4.23
N GLU A 69 19.32 -10.94 5.11
CA GLU A 69 20.73 -11.33 5.21
C GLU A 69 21.19 -11.19 6.66
N ALA A 70 21.98 -12.18 7.10
CA ALA A 70 22.71 -12.30 8.36
C ALA A 70 21.96 -12.83 9.61
N SER A 71 21.67 -14.14 9.61
CA SER A 71 22.18 -14.96 10.73
C SER A 71 22.62 -16.32 10.19
N ALA A 72 23.92 -16.55 10.27
CA ALA A 72 24.63 -17.73 9.83
C ALA A 72 24.42 -18.94 10.75
N SER A 73 24.31 -20.12 10.14
CA SER A 73 24.82 -21.43 10.58
C SER A 73 24.28 -22.45 9.56
N GLU A 74 25.02 -22.76 8.49
CA GLU A 74 25.91 -23.93 8.43
C GLU A 74 25.14 -25.23 8.68
N ASP A 75 24.75 -25.95 7.61
CA ASP A 75 24.93 -27.41 7.48
C ASP A 75 24.45 -27.88 6.10
N GLN A 76 25.32 -27.79 5.08
CA GLN A 76 25.07 -28.37 3.76
C GLN A 76 26.36 -29.00 3.24
N ARG A 77 26.72 -30.15 3.85
CA ARG A 77 27.53 -31.24 3.28
C ARG A 77 27.03 -32.46 4.05
N ASP A 78 26.39 -33.44 3.46
CA ASP A 78 27.01 -34.49 2.66
C ASP A 78 25.86 -35.25 1.98
N GLY A 79 25.93 -35.50 0.68
CA GLY A 79 26.32 -36.84 0.25
C GLY A 79 25.37 -37.34 -0.82
N ASP A 80 25.81 -37.16 -2.06
CA ASP A 80 25.32 -37.79 -3.29
C ASP A 80 25.52 -39.33 -3.23
N PRO A 81 25.32 -40.06 -4.33
CA PRO A 81 24.12 -40.56 -4.98
C PRO A 81 23.89 -42.05 -4.63
N ALA A 82 22.76 -42.62 -5.07
CA ALA A 82 22.71 -43.89 -5.80
C ALA A 82 21.49 -44.76 -5.45
N ALA A 83 20.97 -45.32 -6.53
CA ALA A 83 20.46 -46.68 -6.60
C ALA A 83 19.02 -46.98 -6.11
N ALA A 84 18.34 -47.68 -7.02
CA ALA A 84 17.20 -48.57 -6.83
C ALA A 84 15.82 -47.88 -6.66
N GLY A 85 14.78 -48.25 -7.40
CA GLY A 85 14.57 -49.47 -8.16
C GLY A 85 13.51 -49.28 -9.24
N ARG A 86 13.77 -49.92 -10.37
CA ARG A 86 12.83 -50.20 -11.44
C ARG A 86 11.88 -51.31 -11.01
N GLY A 87 10.62 -51.21 -11.42
CA GLY A 87 9.63 -52.29 -11.42
C GLY A 87 8.23 -51.67 -11.42
N GLY A 88 7.45 -51.63 -12.50
CA GLY A 88 7.39 -52.54 -13.64
C GLY A 88 6.06 -53.30 -13.60
N THR A 89 5.08 -52.74 -14.32
CA THR A 89 3.91 -53.41 -14.95
C THR A 89 2.94 -54.15 -14.03
N ALA A 90 1.79 -53.54 -13.70
CA ALA A 90 0.57 -53.62 -14.52
C ALA A 90 0.03 -55.06 -14.60
N GLY A 91 -0.67 -55.48 -13.54
CA GLY A 91 -1.65 -56.54 -13.61
C GLY A 91 -2.92 -55.98 -14.23
N ASP A 92 -3.11 -56.19 -15.52
CA ASP A 92 -4.39 -56.00 -16.21
C ASP A 92 -4.37 -56.86 -17.48
N THR A 93 -4.89 -58.09 -17.39
CA THR A 93 -5.64 -58.75 -18.46
C THR A 93 -6.23 -60.05 -17.93
N ARG A 94 -7.46 -59.91 -17.43
CA ARG A 94 -8.63 -60.77 -17.63
C ARG A 94 -8.46 -61.94 -18.62
N SER A 95 -8.68 -63.17 -18.13
CA SER A 95 -9.24 -64.32 -18.86
C SER A 95 -9.83 -65.31 -17.87
#